data_AF-A0A920IYD0-F1
#
_entry.id   AF-A0A920IYD0-F1
#
_cell.length_a   1.000
_cell.length_b   1.000
_cell.length_c   1.000
_cell.angle_alpha   90.00
_cell.angle_beta   90.00
_cell.angle_gamma   90.00
#
_symmetry.space_group_name_H-M   'P 1'
#
loop_
_entity.id
_entity.type
_entity.pdbx_description
1 polymer ?
#
loop_
_entity_poly.entity_id
_entity_poly.type
_entity_poly.pdbx_seq_one_letter_code
_entity_poly.pdbx_strand_id
1 'polypeptide(L)' 'MNHNDQVINNGDGFGGLFSGRNINKNSVLVSTTDSVGTKVKISAKLGLHKNLGWIL' A
#
# COMPACT_ATOMS: atom_id res chain seq x y z
N MET A 1 4.33 10.09 4.60
CA MET A 1 3.01 10.46 5.15
C MET A 1 1.98 9.63 4.40
N ASN A 2 1.52 8.51 4.96
CA ASN A 2 0.56 7.58 4.32
C ASN A 2 -0.66 7.31 5.23
N HIS A 3 -0.84 8.12 6.27
CA HIS A 3 -1.92 7.99 7.27
C HIS A 3 -2.98 9.05 6.96
N ASN A 4 -4.25 8.64 6.97
CA ASN A 4 -5.40 9.53 6.83
C ASN A 4 -6.38 9.30 8.00
N ASP A 5 -7.38 10.18 8.12
CA ASP A 5 -8.33 10.20 9.24
C ASP A 5 -9.20 8.92 9.37
N GLN A 6 -9.14 8.03 8.39
CA GLN A 6 -9.87 6.77 8.40
C GLN A 6 -9.03 5.61 8.95
N VAL A 7 -7.71 5.76 9.08
CA VAL A 7 -6.85 4.74 9.69
C VAL A 7 -7.06 4.73 11.20
N ILE A 8 -7.41 3.57 11.76
CA ILE A 8 -7.64 3.40 13.21
C ILE A 8 -6.32 2.99 13.84
N ASN A 9 -5.88 3.73 14.87
CA ASN A 9 -4.65 3.42 15.59
C ASN A 9 -4.86 2.14 16.43
N ASN A 10 -4.13 1.09 16.09
CA ASN A 10 -4.16 -0.20 16.78
C ASN A 10 -2.75 -0.48 17.30
N GLY A 11 -2.56 -0.35 18.61
CA GLY A 11 -1.24 -0.37 19.26
C GLY A 11 -0.54 -1.73 19.26
N ASP A 12 -1.30 -2.82 19.03
CA ASP A 12 -0.82 -4.19 19.26
C ASP A 12 -0.24 -4.89 18.01
N GLY A 13 -0.04 -4.15 16.91
CA GLY A 13 1.01 -4.44 15.92
C GLY A 13 0.73 -5.49 14.83
N PHE A 14 -0.43 -6.14 14.78
CA PHE A 14 -0.78 -7.11 13.73
C PHE A 14 -1.85 -6.57 12.76
N GLY A 15 -1.43 -5.68 11.87
CA GLY A 15 -2.25 -5.18 10.76
C GLY A 15 -2.88 -3.81 10.97
N GLY A 16 -3.10 -3.08 9.87
CA GLY A 16 -3.74 -1.78 9.86
C GLY A 16 -5.27 -1.91 9.75
N LEU A 17 -6.00 -1.14 10.56
CA LEU A 17 -7.45 -1.04 10.49
C LEU A 17 -7.87 0.24 9.76
N PHE A 18 -8.91 0.15 8.93
CA PHE A 18 -9.46 1.27 8.16
C PHE A 18 -10.98 1.40 8.37
N SER A 19 -11.44 2.60 8.72
CA SER A 19 -12.84 2.89 9.05
C SER A 19 -13.68 3.14 7.80
N GLY A 20 -14.70 2.30 7.61
CA GLY A 20 -15.69 2.44 6.55
C GLY A 20 -16.77 3.51 6.80
N ARG A 21 -16.74 4.21 7.94
CA ARG A 21 -17.82 5.14 8.37
C ARG A 21 -18.14 6.24 7.35
N ASN A 22 -17.13 6.70 6.62
CA ASN A 22 -17.25 7.78 5.63
C ASN A 22 -17.28 7.26 4.18
N ILE A 23 -17.47 5.96 3.97
CA ILE A 23 -17.61 5.36 2.63
C ILE A 23 -19.10 5.33 2.25
N ASN A 24 -19.41 5.60 0.98
CA ASN A 24 -20.80 5.56 0.49
C ASN A 24 -21.38 4.14 0.61
N LYS A 25 -22.64 4.02 1.01
CA LYS A 25 -23.33 2.73 1.20
C LYS A 25 -23.41 1.87 -0.08
N ASN A 26 -23.39 2.49 -1.27
CA ASN A 26 -23.43 1.82 -2.56
C ASN A 26 -22.03 1.64 -3.18
N SER A 27 -20.97 1.75 -2.39
CA SER A 27 -19.60 1.53 -2.86
C SER A 27 -19.28 0.05 -3.04
N VAL A 28 -18.47 -0.24 -4.06
CA VAL A 28 -17.93 -1.58 -4.31
C VAL A 28 -16.45 -1.59 -3.95
N LEU A 29 -16.01 -2.62 -3.23
CA LEU A 29 -14.59 -2.84 -2.96
C LEU A 29 -13.91 -3.37 -4.23
N VAL A 30 -12.90 -2.65 -4.71
CA VAL A 30 -12.05 -3.07 -5.82
C VAL A 30 -10.64 -3.28 -5.29
N SER A 31 -10.08 -4.46 -5.52
CA SER A 31 -8.71 -4.81 -5.11
C SER A 31 -7.97 -5.47 -6.26
N THR A 32 -6.70 -5.11 -6.43
CA THR A 32 -5.78 -5.75 -7.36
C THR A 32 -4.43 -5.97 -6.69
N THR A 33 -3.64 -6.90 -7.21
CA THR A 33 -2.26 -7.10 -6.83
C THR A 33 -1.41 -7.10 -8.09
N ASP A 34 -0.29 -6.39 -8.05
CA ASP A 34 0.66 -6.35 -9.15
C ASP A 34 2.10 -6.52 -8.62
N SER A 35 3.04 -6.84 -9.49
CA SER A 35 4.43 -7.11 -9.17
C SER A 35 5.37 -6.30 -10.05
N VAL A 36 6.42 -5.75 -9.45
CA VAL A 36 7.48 -5.00 -10.12
C VAL A 36 8.23 -5.84 -11.18
N GLY A 37 8.23 -7.17 -11.02
CA GLY A 37 8.85 -8.11 -11.95
C GLY A 37 10.37 -7.98 -12.08
N THR A 38 10.92 -8.25 -13.27
CA THR A 38 12.38 -8.30 -13.52
C THR A 38 13.11 -6.97 -13.27
N LYS A 39 12.39 -5.84 -13.21
CA LYS A 39 12.96 -4.52 -12.86
C LYS A 39 13.59 -4.50 -11.47
N VAL A 40 13.17 -5.40 -10.56
CA VAL A 40 13.82 -5.61 -9.25
C VAL A 40 15.29 -6.00 -9.40
N LYS A 41 15.61 -6.91 -10.33
CA LYS A 41 16.98 -7.39 -10.55
C LYS A 41 17.89 -6.28 -11.07
N ILE A 42 17.38 -5.42 -11.94
CA ILE A 42 18.14 -4.28 -12.49
C ILE A 42 18.38 -3.24 -11.40
N SER A 43 17.35 -2.89 -10.64
CA SER A 43 17.46 -1.89 -9.57
C SER A 43 18.39 -2.35 -8.45
N ALA A 44 18.42 -3.65 -8.13
CA ALA A 44 19.39 -4.22 -7.20
C ALA A 44 20.84 -4.13 -7.73
N LYS A 45 21.06 -4.43 -9.01
CA LYS A 45 22.39 -4.29 -9.66
C LYS A 45 22.88 -2.85 -9.71
N LEU A 46 21.98 -1.88 -9.87
CA LEU A 46 22.29 -0.45 -9.94
C LEU A 46 22.32 0.23 -8.56
N GLY A 47 22.00 -0.49 -7.47
CA GLY A 47 21.90 0.09 -6.12
C GLY A 47 20.74 1.09 -5.93
N LEU A 48 19.77 1.12 -6.86
CA LEU A 48 18.67 2.09 -6.90
C LEU A 48 17.42 1.56 -6.20
N HIS A 49 17.52 1.22 -4.91
CA HIS A 49 16.41 0.60 -4.17
C HIS A 49 15.27 1.57 -3.83
N LYS A 50 15.55 2.88 -3.79
CA LYS A 50 14.56 3.92 -3.41
C LYS A 50 13.42 4.07 -4.41
N ASN A 51 13.67 3.79 -5.68
CA ASN A 51 12.69 3.96 -6.75
C ASN A 51 11.81 2.72 -6.94
N LEU A 52 12.21 1.57 -6.39
CA LEU A 52 11.46 0.31 -6.54
C LEU A 52 10.05 0.36 -5.95
N GLY A 53 9.87 1.05 -4.82
CA GLY A 53 8.55 1.17 -4.18
C GLY A 53 7.55 2.01 -4.95
N TRP A 54 7.99 2.78 -5.96
CA TRP A 54 7.13 3.61 -6.80
C TRP A 54 6.69 2.95 -8.10
N ILE A 55 7.36 1.86 -8.49
CA ILE A 55 7.20 1.25 -9.82
C ILE A 55 6.26 0.05 -9.67
N LEU A 56 4.97 0.33 -9.71
CA LEU A 56 3.85 -0.61 -9.90
C LEU A 56 2.85 0.09 -10.83
#